data_AF-A0A3M0ZKW4-F1
#
_entry.id   AF-A0A3M0ZKW4-F1
#
_cell.length_a   1.000
_cell.length_b   1.000
_cell.length_c   1.000
_cell.angle_alpha   90.00
_cell.angle_beta   90.00
_cell.angle_gamma   90.00
#
_symmetry.space_group_name_H-M   'P 1'
#
loop_
_entity.id
_entity.type
_entity.pdbx_description
1 polymer ?
#
loop_
_entity_poly.entity_id
_entity_poly.type
_entity_poly.pdbx_seq_one_letter_code
_entity_poly.pdbx_strand_id
1 'polypeptide(L)'
;MTQTRPNILFIMSDDHAAHAISAYGSRINQTPNIDRIANEGVLFENCFCTNSICEPSRAAILTGTYNHVNKVTTIGAHWDNRQEAVSKILQRNGYQTAIIGKWHLGQGPEHWPTGFDYWNILPGQGKYFDPDMVEMGEPRKYQGHTTNVITDLTLKWLDSRDRERPFFLMFHHKAPHRPWEPAPEEAHLFENE
;
A
#
# COMPACT_ATOMS: atom_id res chain seq x y z
N MET A 1 -25.68 -14.28 17.31
CA MET A 1 -25.58 -13.27 16.24
C MET A 1 -24.54 -13.76 15.25
N THR A 2 -24.89 -14.01 13.98
CA THR A 2 -23.89 -14.28 12.94
C THR A 2 -23.09 -13.01 12.75
N GLN A 3 -21.89 -12.95 13.33
CA GLN A 3 -21.05 -11.78 13.26
C GLN A 3 -20.63 -11.56 11.80
N THR A 4 -21.13 -10.49 11.20
CA THR A 4 -20.75 -10.07 9.85
C THR A 4 -19.25 -9.83 9.82
N ARG A 5 -18.54 -10.51 8.93
CA ARG A 5 -17.09 -10.34 8.76
C ARG A 5 -16.80 -8.90 8.29
N PRO A 6 -15.85 -8.18 8.89
CA PRO A 6 -15.56 -6.79 8.53
C PRO A 6 -14.88 -6.70 7.17
N ASN A 7 -14.99 -5.54 6.53
CA ASN A 7 -14.08 -5.16 5.46
C ASN A 7 -12.74 -4.69 6.06
N ILE A 8 -11.65 -4.88 5.33
CA ILE A 8 -10.30 -4.52 5.75
C ILE A 8 -9.67 -3.64 4.67
N LEU A 9 -9.40 -2.39 5.02
CA LEU A 9 -8.60 -1.46 4.21
C LEU A 9 -7.24 -1.29 4.88
N PHE A 10 -6.18 -1.73 4.20
CA PHE A 10 -4.80 -1.61 4.65
C PHE A 10 -4.10 -0.49 3.87
N ILE A 11 -3.90 0.66 4.51
CA ILE A 11 -3.29 1.85 3.90
C ILE A 11 -1.80 1.90 4.26
N MET A 12 -0.93 2.07 3.27
CA MET A 12 0.51 2.18 3.51
C MET A 12 1.15 3.22 2.58
N SER A 13 1.87 4.17 3.16
CA SER A 13 2.78 5.09 2.47
C SER A 13 4.21 4.54 2.46
N ASP A 14 5.09 5.09 1.62
CA ASP A 14 6.48 4.66 1.50
C ASP A 14 7.42 5.78 1.97
N ASP A 15 8.28 5.50 2.95
CA ASP A 15 9.16 6.46 3.66
C ASP A 15 8.46 7.54 4.52
N HIS A 16 7.17 7.39 4.85
CA HIS A 16 6.50 8.34 5.74
C HIS A 16 6.91 8.13 7.21
N ALA A 17 7.59 9.10 7.79
CA ALA A 17 8.06 9.03 9.18
C ALA A 17 7.00 9.55 10.17
N ALA A 18 6.97 8.96 11.37
CA ALA A 18 6.07 9.38 12.45
C ALA A 18 6.19 10.87 12.80
N HIS A 19 7.39 11.46 12.69
CA HIS A 19 7.62 12.88 12.99
C HIS A 19 6.93 13.86 12.02
N ALA A 20 6.36 13.36 10.91
CA ALA A 20 5.61 14.15 9.93
C ALA A 20 4.08 14.00 10.10
N ILE A 21 3.62 13.20 11.07
CA ILE A 21 2.19 12.90 11.33
C ILE A 21 1.78 13.56 12.64
N SER A 22 0.78 14.45 12.64
CA SER A 22 0.43 15.27 13.81
C SER A 22 -0.11 14.46 14.98
N ALA A 23 -0.78 13.32 14.74
CA ALA A 23 -1.14 12.36 15.79
C ALA A 23 0.06 11.82 16.60
N TYR A 24 1.27 11.82 16.04
CA TYR A 24 2.51 11.42 16.72
C TYR A 24 3.32 12.63 17.24
N GLY A 25 2.74 13.83 17.29
CA GLY A 25 3.43 15.04 17.72
C GLY A 25 4.37 15.62 16.66
N SER A 26 3.91 15.62 15.39
CA SER A 26 4.63 16.17 14.25
C SER A 26 5.27 17.54 14.53
N ARG A 27 6.45 17.75 13.93
CA ARG A 27 7.18 19.02 13.97
C ARG A 27 7.23 19.74 12.61
N ILE A 28 6.58 19.16 11.60
CA ILE A 28 6.77 19.54 10.19
C ILE A 28 5.44 19.79 9.49
N ASN A 29 4.41 18.98 9.77
CA ASN A 29 3.14 19.03 9.04
C ASN A 29 1.92 18.73 9.94
N GLN A 30 0.73 19.11 9.49
CA GLN A 30 -0.57 18.75 10.06
C GLN A 30 -1.26 17.71 9.15
N THR A 31 -1.77 16.63 9.74
CA THR A 31 -2.35 15.48 9.03
C THR A 31 -3.77 15.16 9.50
N PRO A 32 -4.74 16.09 9.37
CA PRO A 32 -6.05 15.99 10.03
C PRO A 32 -6.83 14.71 9.69
N ASN A 33 -6.69 14.18 8.47
CA ASN A 33 -7.35 12.93 8.07
C ASN A 33 -6.72 11.68 8.69
N ILE A 34 -5.40 11.67 8.90
CA ILE A 34 -4.70 10.58 9.61
C ILE A 34 -5.01 10.66 11.10
N ASP A 35 -5.01 11.87 11.65
CA ASP A 35 -5.35 12.13 13.05
C ASP A 35 -6.77 11.69 13.39
N ARG A 36 -7.71 11.85 12.44
CA ARG A 36 -9.07 11.31 12.61
C ARG A 36 -9.07 9.79 12.81
N ILE A 37 -8.26 9.04 12.06
CA ILE A 37 -8.14 7.57 12.25
C ILE A 37 -7.57 7.24 13.63
N ALA A 38 -6.58 8.01 14.10
CA ALA A 38 -6.00 7.83 15.43
C ALA A 38 -7.03 8.12 16.54
N ASN A 39 -7.78 9.22 16.41
CA ASN A 39 -8.76 9.66 17.40
C ASN A 39 -10.00 8.75 17.48
N GLU A 40 -10.41 8.16 16.35
CA GLU A 40 -11.54 7.25 16.27
C GLU A 40 -11.13 5.76 16.44
N GLY A 41 -9.85 5.50 16.66
CA GLY A 41 -9.27 4.16 16.68
C GLY A 41 -8.21 3.96 17.74
N VAL A 42 -7.11 3.32 17.36
CA VAL A 42 -5.97 3.03 18.24
C VAL A 42 -4.69 3.51 17.57
N LEU A 43 -3.92 4.32 18.31
CA LEU A 43 -2.58 4.75 17.92
C LEU A 43 -1.53 3.84 18.58
N PHE A 44 -0.67 3.22 17.78
CA PHE A 44 0.42 2.39 18.28
C PHE A 44 1.72 3.18 18.36
N GLU A 45 2.16 3.53 19.56
CA GLU A 45 3.40 4.29 19.77
C GLU A 45 4.68 3.45 19.64
N ASN A 46 4.54 2.12 19.74
CA ASN A 46 5.66 1.17 19.72
C ASN A 46 5.41 0.07 18.66
N CYS A 47 5.44 0.45 17.39
CA CYS A 47 5.33 -0.46 16.24
C CYS A 47 6.57 -0.35 15.36
N PHE A 48 7.31 -1.45 15.20
CA PHE A 48 8.58 -1.48 14.50
C PHE A 48 8.54 -2.40 13.28
N CYS A 49 9.14 -1.96 12.17
CA CYS A 49 9.41 -2.87 11.06
C CYS A 49 10.52 -3.87 11.45
N THR A 50 10.45 -5.08 10.90
CA THR A 50 11.44 -6.13 11.17
C THR A 50 12.72 -5.98 10.34
N ASN A 51 12.64 -5.22 9.25
CA ASN A 51 13.76 -4.83 8.39
C ASN A 51 13.42 -3.49 7.74
N SER A 52 14.23 -2.47 7.96
CA SER A 52 13.98 -1.06 7.58
C SER A 52 14.34 -0.77 6.11
N ILE A 53 13.89 -1.63 5.21
CA ILE A 53 14.03 -1.50 3.75
C ILE A 53 12.68 -1.90 3.12
N CYS A 54 12.24 -1.15 2.11
CA CYS A 54 10.89 -1.23 1.55
C CYS A 54 10.46 -2.66 1.14
N GLU A 55 11.25 -3.36 0.34
CA GLU A 55 10.93 -4.71 -0.15
C GLU A 55 10.88 -5.76 0.99
N PRO A 56 11.89 -5.90 1.86
CA PRO A 56 11.81 -6.75 3.06
C PRO A 56 10.66 -6.44 4.00
N SER A 57 10.37 -5.16 4.25
CA SER A 57 9.26 -4.75 5.13
C SER A 57 7.90 -5.16 4.55
N ARG A 58 7.70 -4.96 3.23
CA ARG A 58 6.49 -5.37 2.51
C ARG A 58 6.30 -6.89 2.55
N ALA A 59 7.38 -7.65 2.40
CA ALA A 59 7.34 -9.11 2.46
C ALA A 59 6.98 -9.60 3.87
N ALA A 60 7.52 -8.98 4.91
CA ALA A 60 7.19 -9.30 6.29
C ALA A 60 5.71 -9.01 6.62
N ILE A 61 5.17 -7.89 6.14
CA ILE A 61 3.75 -7.54 6.28
C ILE A 61 2.86 -8.57 5.57
N LEU A 62 3.18 -8.92 4.32
CA LEU A 62 2.36 -9.81 3.51
C LEU A 62 2.35 -11.25 4.03
N THR A 63 3.51 -11.72 4.53
CA THR A 63 3.68 -13.12 4.97
C THR A 63 3.46 -13.32 6.47
N GLY A 64 3.54 -12.26 7.29
CA GLY A 64 3.52 -12.36 8.75
C GLY A 64 4.77 -13.03 9.34
N THR A 65 5.88 -13.10 8.59
CA THR A 65 7.11 -13.78 9.01
C THR A 65 8.34 -12.88 8.91
N TYR A 66 9.36 -13.15 9.71
CA TYR A 66 10.67 -12.51 9.59
C TYR A 66 11.36 -12.85 8.26
N ASN A 67 12.26 -11.97 7.79
CA ASN A 67 12.87 -12.12 6.47
C ASN A 67 13.78 -13.35 6.31
N HIS A 68 14.26 -13.96 7.39
CA HIS A 68 14.97 -15.25 7.31
C HIS A 68 14.04 -16.42 6.96
N VAL A 69 12.72 -16.27 7.17
CA VAL A 69 11.68 -17.23 6.81
C VAL A 69 11.19 -16.95 5.39
N ASN A 70 10.71 -15.73 5.10
CA ASN A 70 10.19 -15.36 3.77
C ASN A 70 11.26 -15.18 2.68
N LYS A 71 12.55 -15.16 3.06
CA LYS A 71 13.74 -15.05 2.20
C LYS A 71 13.97 -13.70 1.52
N VAL A 72 13.13 -12.70 1.76
CA VAL A 72 13.28 -11.35 1.21
C VAL A 72 14.14 -10.50 2.16
N THR A 73 15.46 -10.68 2.13
CA THR A 73 16.39 -10.06 3.10
C THR A 73 16.91 -8.67 2.70
N THR A 74 16.85 -8.32 1.41
CA THR A 74 17.29 -7.04 0.85
C THR A 74 16.53 -6.72 -0.44
N ILE A 75 16.80 -5.56 -1.03
CA ILE A 75 16.28 -5.19 -2.36
C ILE A 75 16.84 -6.16 -3.40
N GLY A 76 15.96 -6.66 -4.28
CA GLY A 76 16.34 -7.59 -5.35
C GLY A 76 16.29 -9.06 -4.94
N ALA A 77 16.05 -9.37 -3.66
CA ALA A 77 15.82 -10.75 -3.23
C ALA A 77 14.50 -11.32 -3.80
N HIS A 78 13.50 -10.44 -3.97
CA HIS A 78 12.17 -10.72 -4.52
C HIS A 78 11.37 -11.78 -3.75
N TRP A 79 10.06 -11.57 -3.65
CA TRP A 79 9.21 -12.52 -2.96
C TRP A 79 8.81 -13.65 -3.92
N ASP A 80 9.00 -14.90 -3.50
CA ASP A 80 8.43 -16.06 -4.20
C ASP A 80 6.92 -16.08 -3.99
N ASN A 81 6.17 -15.74 -5.04
CA ASN A 81 4.72 -15.59 -4.96
C ASN A 81 3.95 -16.89 -4.74
N ARG A 82 4.63 -18.03 -4.59
CA ARG A 82 4.04 -19.31 -4.19
C ARG A 82 3.88 -19.43 -2.68
N GLN A 83 4.69 -18.70 -1.89
CA GLN A 83 4.61 -18.69 -0.43
C GLN A 83 3.23 -18.26 0.08
N GLU A 84 2.85 -18.71 1.27
CA GLU A 84 1.60 -18.31 1.90
C GLU A 84 1.61 -16.82 2.25
N ALA A 85 0.45 -16.16 2.12
CA ALA A 85 0.30 -14.72 2.34
C ALA A 85 -1.08 -14.40 2.89
N VAL A 86 -1.20 -13.30 3.64
CA VAL A 86 -2.49 -12.85 4.20
C VAL A 86 -3.56 -12.68 3.12
N SER A 87 -3.19 -12.22 1.92
CA SER A 87 -4.08 -12.10 0.76
C SER A 87 -4.68 -13.44 0.35
N LYS A 88 -3.86 -14.48 0.18
CA LYS A 88 -4.29 -15.85 -0.17
C LYS A 88 -5.19 -16.45 0.89
N ILE A 89 -4.83 -16.26 2.16
CA ILE A 89 -5.63 -16.72 3.30
C ILE A 89 -7.01 -16.08 3.26
N LEU A 90 -7.09 -14.76 3.14
CA LEU A 90 -8.37 -14.04 3.11
C LEU A 90 -9.21 -14.38 1.87
N GLN A 91 -8.58 -14.47 0.70
CA GLN A 91 -9.25 -14.86 -0.56
C GLN A 91 -9.91 -16.23 -0.45
N ARG A 92 -9.17 -17.26 0.00
CA ARG A 92 -9.72 -18.62 0.20
C ARG A 92 -10.82 -18.67 1.26
N ASN A 93 -10.85 -17.69 2.17
CA ASN A 93 -11.90 -17.53 3.17
C ASN A 93 -13.04 -16.60 2.71
N GLY A 94 -13.16 -16.31 1.41
CA GLY A 94 -14.32 -15.65 0.82
C GLY A 94 -14.29 -14.12 0.82
N TYR A 95 -13.16 -13.51 1.21
CA TYR A 95 -12.95 -12.09 0.98
C TYR A 95 -12.72 -11.82 -0.51
N GLN A 96 -13.16 -10.66 -0.98
CA GLN A 96 -12.66 -10.06 -2.22
C GLN A 96 -11.34 -9.37 -1.94
N THR A 97 -10.29 -9.73 -2.67
CA THR A 97 -8.95 -9.26 -2.36
C THR A 97 -8.42 -8.35 -3.45
N ALA A 98 -7.87 -7.20 -3.08
CA ALA A 98 -7.25 -6.29 -4.03
C ALA A 98 -5.97 -5.62 -3.51
N ILE A 99 -5.08 -5.26 -4.43
CA ILE A 99 -3.94 -4.39 -4.15
C ILE A 99 -3.76 -3.35 -5.26
N ILE A 100 -3.68 -2.08 -4.87
CA ILE A 100 -3.54 -0.96 -5.80
C ILE A 100 -2.38 -0.07 -5.34
N GLY A 101 -1.46 0.21 -6.26
CA GLY A 101 -0.30 1.08 -6.02
C GLY A 101 1.02 0.34 -5.87
N LYS A 102 1.85 0.68 -4.87
CA LYS A 102 3.22 0.16 -4.80
C LYS A 102 3.27 -1.29 -4.32
N TRP A 103 3.79 -2.19 -5.16
CA TRP A 103 4.00 -3.61 -4.84
C TRP A 103 5.41 -3.88 -4.30
N HIS A 104 6.42 -3.63 -5.13
CA HIS A 104 7.84 -3.70 -4.77
C HIS A 104 8.32 -5.03 -4.16
N LEU A 105 7.77 -6.16 -4.62
CA LEU A 105 8.18 -7.51 -4.23
C LEU A 105 8.70 -8.34 -5.42
N GLY A 106 9.20 -7.65 -6.44
CA GLY A 106 9.64 -8.21 -7.71
C GLY A 106 8.71 -7.89 -8.88
N GLN A 107 9.11 -8.29 -10.08
CA GLN A 107 8.38 -8.08 -11.34
C GLN A 107 8.32 -9.38 -12.15
N GLY A 108 7.28 -9.51 -12.97
CA GLY A 108 7.05 -10.69 -13.81
C GLY A 108 6.24 -11.79 -13.12
N PRO A 109 5.84 -12.83 -13.86
CA PRO A 109 4.86 -13.82 -13.40
C PRO A 109 5.20 -14.52 -12.08
N GLU A 110 6.48 -14.73 -11.78
CA GLU A 110 6.96 -15.36 -10.54
C GLU A 110 6.88 -14.45 -9.31
N HIS A 111 6.69 -13.16 -9.52
CA HIS A 111 6.66 -12.13 -8.47
C HIS A 111 5.42 -11.26 -8.50
N TRP A 112 4.54 -11.43 -9.50
CA TRP A 112 3.26 -10.72 -9.55
C TRP A 112 2.38 -11.08 -8.35
N PRO A 113 1.47 -10.17 -7.94
CA PRO A 113 0.59 -10.40 -6.82
C PRO A 113 -0.23 -11.69 -7.00
N THR A 114 -0.24 -12.53 -5.96
CA THR A 114 -1.09 -13.73 -5.87
C THR A 114 -1.95 -13.64 -4.60
N GLY A 115 -3.11 -14.32 -4.61
CA GLY A 115 -4.10 -14.17 -3.54
C GLY A 115 -4.94 -12.88 -3.65
N PHE A 116 -4.89 -12.20 -4.79
CA PHE A 116 -5.66 -10.99 -5.09
C PHE A 116 -6.59 -11.25 -6.27
N ASP A 117 -7.89 -11.01 -6.09
CA ASP A 117 -8.90 -11.03 -7.16
C ASP A 117 -8.66 -9.89 -8.16
N TYR A 118 -8.12 -8.76 -7.70
CA TYR A 118 -7.72 -7.63 -8.55
C TYR A 118 -6.38 -7.04 -8.10
N TRP A 119 -5.53 -6.66 -9.04
CA TRP A 119 -4.34 -5.87 -8.73
C TRP A 119 -3.95 -4.93 -9.86
N ASN A 120 -3.48 -3.76 -9.46
CA ASN A 120 -2.96 -2.73 -10.36
C ASN A 120 -1.77 -2.04 -9.69
N ILE A 121 -0.56 -2.36 -10.14
CA ILE A 121 0.66 -2.09 -9.37
C ILE A 121 1.68 -1.24 -10.13
N LEU A 122 2.41 -0.40 -9.40
CA LEU A 122 3.55 0.33 -9.95
C LEU A 122 4.72 -0.63 -10.23
N PRO A 123 5.32 -0.60 -11.44
CA PRO A 123 6.56 -1.32 -11.72
C PRO A 123 7.73 -0.62 -11.01
N GLY A 124 8.61 -1.42 -10.40
CA GLY A 124 9.78 -0.93 -9.67
C GLY A 124 9.42 0.12 -8.60
N GLN A 125 10.00 1.30 -8.70
CA GLN A 125 9.79 2.40 -7.76
C GLN A 125 8.55 3.27 -8.05
N GLY A 126 7.96 3.12 -9.24
CA GLY A 126 6.93 4.01 -9.76
C GLY A 126 7.41 5.44 -10.06
N LYS A 127 6.66 6.17 -10.87
CA LYS A 127 6.85 7.60 -11.16
C LYS A 127 5.88 8.44 -10.31
N TYR A 128 6.14 9.74 -10.14
CA TYR A 128 5.19 10.66 -9.50
C TYR A 128 4.14 11.21 -10.46
N PHE A 129 4.47 11.34 -11.75
CA PHE A 129 3.57 11.84 -12.77
C PHE A 129 3.37 10.82 -13.88
N ASP A 130 2.14 10.77 -14.39
CA ASP A 130 1.69 9.89 -15.47
C ASP A 130 2.20 8.45 -15.32
N PRO A 131 1.89 7.78 -14.19
CA PRO A 131 2.51 6.51 -13.87
C PRO A 131 2.14 5.42 -14.87
N ASP A 132 3.16 4.68 -15.30
CA ASP A 132 2.99 3.34 -15.83
C ASP A 132 2.61 2.41 -14.67
N MET A 133 1.63 1.53 -14.87
CA MET A 133 1.23 0.49 -13.93
C MET A 133 0.99 -0.82 -14.68
N VAL A 134 0.91 -1.92 -13.95
CA VAL A 134 0.55 -3.23 -14.48
C VAL A 134 -0.76 -3.66 -13.84
N GLU A 135 -1.82 -3.70 -14.64
CA GLU A 135 -3.17 -4.10 -14.24
C GLU A 135 -3.41 -5.53 -14.70
N MET A 136 -3.53 -6.47 -13.75
CA MET A 136 -3.83 -7.88 -14.06
C MET A 136 -2.90 -8.49 -15.13
N GLY A 137 -1.63 -8.12 -15.12
CA GLY A 137 -0.60 -8.58 -16.06
C GLY A 137 -0.39 -7.67 -17.27
N GLU A 138 -1.29 -6.71 -17.51
CA GLU A 138 -1.28 -5.85 -18.69
C GLU A 138 -0.75 -4.45 -18.35
N PRO A 139 0.22 -3.92 -19.12
CA PRO A 139 0.67 -2.53 -18.95
C PRO A 139 -0.46 -1.53 -19.19
N ARG A 140 -0.54 -0.54 -18.30
CA ARG A 140 -1.46 0.60 -18.36
C ARG A 140 -0.69 1.88 -18.06
N LYS A 141 -1.09 2.98 -18.71
CA LYS A 141 -0.58 4.31 -18.39
C LYS A 141 -1.74 5.18 -17.93
N TYR A 142 -1.53 5.88 -16.84
CA TYR A 142 -2.50 6.82 -16.27
C TYR A 142 -1.98 8.25 -16.41
N GLN A 143 -2.88 9.22 -16.30
CA GLN A 143 -2.55 10.65 -16.34
C GLN A 143 -2.72 11.24 -14.96
N GLY A 144 -1.82 12.14 -14.57
CA GLY A 144 -1.88 12.88 -13.31
C GLY A 144 -0.87 12.40 -12.27
N HIS A 145 -0.99 12.97 -11.06
CA HIS A 145 -0.10 12.67 -9.94
C HIS A 145 -0.42 11.31 -9.32
N THR A 146 0.60 10.48 -9.07
CA THR A 146 0.47 9.08 -8.67
C THR A 146 -0.32 8.90 -7.37
N THR A 147 -0.22 9.82 -6.41
CA THR A 147 -1.05 9.75 -5.19
C THR A 147 -2.55 9.83 -5.53
N ASN A 148 -2.93 10.72 -6.45
CA ASN A 148 -4.31 10.90 -6.89
C ASN A 148 -4.75 9.71 -7.76
N VAL A 149 -3.93 9.30 -8.72
CA VAL A 149 -4.20 8.13 -9.58
C VAL A 149 -4.48 6.86 -8.76
N ILE A 150 -3.63 6.54 -7.78
CA ILE A 150 -3.84 5.35 -6.94
C ILE A 150 -5.14 5.50 -6.13
N THR A 151 -5.44 6.69 -5.62
CA THR A 151 -6.69 6.97 -4.87
C THR A 151 -7.91 6.77 -5.75
N ASP A 152 -7.94 7.35 -6.95
CA ASP A 152 -9.05 7.25 -7.89
C ASP A 152 -9.29 5.81 -8.34
N LEU A 153 -8.23 5.06 -8.62
CA LEU A 153 -8.32 3.63 -8.95
C LEU A 153 -8.87 2.81 -7.77
N THR A 154 -8.47 3.17 -6.55
CA THR A 154 -8.96 2.52 -5.32
C THR A 154 -10.44 2.78 -5.10
N LEU A 155 -10.89 4.03 -5.25
CA LEU A 155 -12.31 4.40 -5.18
C LEU A 155 -13.12 3.70 -6.26
N LYS A 156 -12.63 3.69 -7.50
CA LYS A 156 -13.28 2.98 -8.61
C LYS A 156 -13.45 1.48 -8.32
N TRP A 157 -12.42 0.83 -7.79
CA TRP A 157 -12.50 -0.58 -7.41
C TRP A 157 -13.55 -0.79 -6.31
N LEU A 158 -13.55 0.05 -5.27
CA LEU A 158 -14.53 0.02 -4.19
C LEU A 158 -15.96 0.18 -4.73
N ASP A 159 -16.19 1.07 -5.69
CA ASP A 159 -17.51 1.27 -6.29
C ASP A 159 -18.00 0.07 -7.10
N SER A 160 -17.09 -0.65 -7.76
CA SER A 160 -17.41 -1.80 -8.63
C SER A 160 -17.44 -3.17 -7.93
N ARG A 161 -17.00 -3.27 -6.68
CA ARG A 161 -16.89 -4.56 -5.97
C ARG A 161 -18.25 -5.21 -5.72
N ASP A 162 -18.25 -6.54 -5.55
CA ASP A 162 -19.42 -7.27 -5.06
C ASP A 162 -19.74 -6.83 -3.61
N ARG A 163 -20.95 -6.37 -3.32
CA ARG A 163 -21.30 -5.90 -1.97
C ARG A 163 -21.71 -7.02 -1.02
N GLU A 164 -21.90 -8.23 -1.52
CA GLU A 164 -22.28 -9.42 -0.73
C GLU A 164 -21.06 -10.10 -0.08
N ARG A 165 -19.84 -9.80 -0.54
CA ARG A 165 -18.58 -10.34 0.00
C ARG A 165 -17.79 -9.26 0.74
N PRO A 166 -17.20 -9.55 1.92
CA PRO A 166 -16.28 -8.60 2.56
C PRO A 166 -15.03 -8.41 1.70
N PHE A 167 -14.34 -7.27 1.83
CA PHE A 167 -13.11 -7.02 1.10
C PHE A 167 -11.85 -6.96 1.98
N PHE A 168 -10.71 -7.27 1.38
CA PHE A 168 -9.38 -6.94 1.87
C PHE A 168 -8.62 -6.19 0.77
N LEU A 169 -8.35 -4.91 1.00
CA LEU A 169 -7.75 -4.00 0.03
C LEU A 169 -6.45 -3.43 0.59
N MET A 170 -5.34 -3.70 -0.09
CA MET A 170 -4.05 -3.07 0.18
C MET A 170 -3.91 -1.82 -0.71
N PHE A 171 -3.98 -0.64 -0.09
CA PHE A 171 -3.93 0.66 -0.71
C PHE A 171 -2.56 1.30 -0.44
N HIS A 172 -1.64 1.18 -1.40
CA HIS A 172 -0.22 1.45 -1.20
C HIS A 172 0.25 2.66 -2.01
N HIS A 173 0.57 3.76 -1.34
CA HIS A 173 1.11 4.94 -1.99
C HIS A 173 2.62 4.82 -2.28
N LYS A 174 3.05 5.54 -3.32
CA LYS A 174 4.47 5.84 -3.58
C LYS A 174 4.98 6.93 -2.63
N ALA A 175 4.18 7.95 -2.38
CA ALA A 175 4.56 9.08 -1.54
C ALA A 175 4.76 8.67 -0.07
N PRO A 176 5.65 9.34 0.67
CA PRO A 176 6.56 10.41 0.24
C PRO A 176 7.94 9.92 -0.27
N HIS A 177 8.15 8.66 -0.67
CA HIS A 177 9.47 8.17 -1.11
C HIS A 177 10.10 9.07 -2.20
N ARG A 178 11.43 9.25 -2.14
CA ARG A 178 12.20 10.09 -3.09
C ARG A 178 11.79 9.89 -4.57
N PRO A 179 11.83 10.94 -5.41
CA PRO A 179 12.47 12.26 -5.20
C PRO A 179 11.59 13.37 -4.59
N TRP A 180 10.48 13.05 -3.91
CA TRP A 180 9.62 14.05 -3.24
C TRP A 180 9.01 15.10 -4.17
N GLU A 181 8.45 14.67 -5.30
CA GLU A 181 7.73 15.58 -6.19
C GLU A 181 6.29 15.75 -5.69
N PRO A 182 5.90 16.94 -5.17
CA PRO A 182 4.55 17.17 -4.67
C PRO A 182 3.54 17.25 -5.82
N ALA A 183 2.26 17.05 -5.50
CA ALA A 183 1.19 17.37 -6.42
C ALA A 183 1.20 18.89 -6.74
N PRO A 184 0.90 19.32 -7.98
CA PRO A 184 0.96 20.74 -8.35
C PRO A 184 0.14 21.66 -7.43
N GLU A 185 -1.02 21.18 -6.98
CA GLU A 185 -1.91 21.87 -6.04
C GLU A 185 -1.33 22.01 -4.62
N GLU A 186 -0.34 21.21 -4.23
CA GLU A 186 0.29 21.20 -2.91
C GLU A 186 1.72 21.74 -2.91
N ALA A 187 2.31 21.98 -4.10
CA ALA A 187 3.72 22.36 -4.25
C ALA A 187 4.09 23.65 -3.51
N HIS A 188 3.13 24.55 -3.32
CA HIS A 188 3.33 25.87 -2.72
C HIS A 188 3.16 25.90 -1.19
N LEU A 189 2.72 24.81 -0.56
CA LEU A 189 2.25 24.82 0.84
C LEU A 189 3.32 25.23 1.85
N PHE A 190 4.60 25.01 1.54
CA PHE A 190 5.73 25.25 2.44
C PHE A 190 6.79 26.18 1.85
N GLU A 191 6.49 26.93 0.78
CA GLU A 191 7.46 27.82 0.13
C GLU A 191 7.88 29.02 1.00
N ASN A 192 7.10 29.36 2.03
CA ASN A 192 7.32 30.52 2.89
C ASN A 192 7.72 30.14 4.34
N GLU A 193 8.08 28.87 4.58
CA GLU A 193 8.62 28.40 5.87
C GLU A 193 10.15 28.40 5.91
#